data_AF-A0A1H3DJ73-F1
#
_entry.id   AF-A0A1H3DJ73-F1
#
_cell.length_a   1.000
_cell.length_b   1.000
_cell.length_c   1.000
_cell.angle_alpha   90.00
_cell.angle_beta   90.00
_cell.angle_gamma   90.00
#
_symmetry.space_group_name_H-M   'P 1'
#
loop_
_entity.id
_entity.type
_entity.pdbx_description
1 polymer ?
#
loop_
_entity_poly.entity_id
_entity_poly.type
_entity_poly.pdbx_seq_one_letter_code
_entity_poly.pdbx_strand_id
1 'polypeptide(L)'
;MTAAREQPLELTAISHNEGVDAAVSAARRVIASLLHAGDGSAAEMKEVADRLNAVADHLDEHAPAMDQRMVDMWSGEGITRHDPVTGPENTIAPPLHLTGKDDGSVEGVVALGLPYQGPPGHVHGGISALLLDHTLGVANHWAGQSGMTAELTLRYHRPTPLFEQLTVTGEQIAVDGRKIRTRGAITARGEVCVSADGLFIAKHLPRPR
;
A
#
# COMPACT_ATOMS: atom_id res chain seq x y z
N MET A 1 -19.05 34.55 1.57
CA MET A 1 -19.11 33.23 2.23
C MET A 1 -18.08 32.35 1.58
N THR A 2 -16.92 32.19 2.21
CA THR A 2 -15.90 31.21 1.83
C THR A 2 -16.49 29.83 1.99
N ALA A 3 -16.64 29.09 0.90
CA ALA A 3 -16.97 27.67 0.94
C ALA A 3 -15.93 26.99 1.83
N ALA A 4 -16.39 26.39 2.94
CA ALA A 4 -15.57 25.47 3.69
C ALA A 4 -15.17 24.36 2.72
N ARG A 5 -13.88 24.26 2.40
CA ARG A 5 -13.37 23.07 1.72
C ARG A 5 -13.58 21.93 2.70
N GLU A 6 -14.58 21.08 2.45
CA GLU A 6 -14.70 19.81 3.14
C GLU A 6 -13.37 19.08 2.98
N GLN A 7 -12.81 18.62 4.10
CA GLN A 7 -11.54 17.89 4.06
C GLN A 7 -11.78 16.56 3.32
N PRO A 8 -10.87 16.15 2.41
CA PRO A 8 -10.98 14.86 1.74
C PRO A 8 -11.12 13.73 2.77
N LEU A 9 -12.01 12.76 2.52
CA LEU A 9 -12.21 11.66 3.45
C LEU A 9 -11.02 10.70 3.38
N GLU A 10 -10.38 10.45 4.52
CA GLU A 10 -9.31 9.45 4.63
C GLU A 10 -9.87 8.03 4.46
N LEU A 11 -9.32 7.29 3.50
CA LEU A 11 -9.72 5.91 3.18
C LEU A 11 -8.69 4.87 3.64
N THR A 12 -7.59 5.33 4.22
CA THR A 12 -6.47 4.49 4.70
C THR A 12 -6.21 4.74 6.16
N ALA A 13 -5.66 3.75 6.85
CA ALA A 13 -5.33 3.89 8.26
C ALA A 13 -4.22 4.92 8.44
N ILE A 14 -4.42 5.84 9.37
CA ILE A 14 -3.40 6.82 9.74
C ILE A 14 -2.35 6.11 10.59
N SER A 15 -1.07 6.29 10.25
CA SER A 15 0.03 5.79 11.07
C SER A 15 0.15 6.60 12.35
N HIS A 16 0.33 5.92 13.47
CA HIS A 16 0.67 6.55 14.75
C HIS A 16 2.16 6.39 15.01
N ASN A 17 2.85 7.39 15.59
CA ASN A 17 4.29 7.28 15.91
C ASN A 17 4.52 6.56 17.25
N GLU A 18 3.78 5.49 17.50
CA GLU A 18 3.80 4.73 18.75
C GLU A 18 3.49 3.24 18.51
N GLY A 19 3.75 2.41 19.52
CA GLY A 19 3.45 0.99 19.47
C GLY A 19 4.06 0.27 18.26
N VAL A 20 3.25 -0.59 17.63
CA VAL A 20 3.67 -1.40 16.47
C VAL A 20 4.01 -0.55 15.24
N ASP A 21 3.32 0.57 15.01
CA ASP A 21 3.55 1.45 13.86
C ASP A 21 4.96 2.07 13.91
N ALA A 22 5.41 2.48 15.11
CA ALA A 22 6.77 2.99 15.32
C ALA A 22 7.83 1.91 15.04
N ALA A 23 7.60 0.68 15.51
CA ALA A 23 8.50 -0.45 15.26
C ALA A 23 8.57 -0.79 13.77
N VAL A 24 7.42 -0.79 13.08
CA VAL A 24 7.33 -1.04 11.63
C VAL A 24 8.03 0.06 10.83
N SER A 25 7.87 1.33 11.22
CA SER A 25 8.61 2.44 10.62
C SER A 25 10.14 2.29 10.79
N ALA A 26 10.60 1.88 11.99
CA ALA A 26 12.00 1.58 12.23
C ALA A 26 12.49 0.40 11.37
N ALA A 27 11.68 -0.65 11.20
CA ALA A 27 12.00 -1.78 10.34
C ALA A 27 12.09 -1.38 8.86
N ARG A 28 11.19 -0.53 8.35
CA ARG A 28 11.31 0.04 6.99
C ARG A 28 12.63 0.77 6.79
N ARG A 29 13.05 1.56 7.79
CA ARG A 29 14.36 2.22 7.78
C ARG A 29 15.51 1.21 7.72
N VAL A 30 15.45 0.11 8.49
CA VAL A 30 16.45 -0.97 8.44
C VAL A 30 16.51 -1.57 7.04
N ILE A 31 15.38 -1.93 6.44
CA ILE A 31 15.31 -2.49 5.08
C ILE A 31 15.99 -1.55 4.06
N ALA A 32 15.65 -0.27 4.09
CA ALA A 32 16.27 0.72 3.20
C ALA A 32 17.78 0.87 3.46
N SER A 33 18.20 0.81 4.72
CA SER A 33 19.60 0.96 5.11
C SER A 33 20.45 -0.24 4.71
N LEU A 34 19.91 -1.47 4.80
CA LEU A 34 20.60 -2.69 4.37
C LEU A 34 20.88 -2.65 2.87
N LEU A 35 19.89 -2.26 2.05
CA LEU A 35 20.07 -2.09 0.61
C LEU A 35 21.08 -0.99 0.26
N HIS A 36 21.07 0.11 1.02
CA HIS A 36 22.01 1.19 0.79
C HIS A 36 23.45 0.81 1.18
N ALA A 37 23.61 0.08 2.29
CA ALA A 37 24.91 -0.37 2.78
C ALA A 37 25.56 -1.37 1.82
N GLY A 38 24.80 -2.38 1.39
CA GLY A 38 25.27 -3.44 0.50
C GLY A 38 26.52 -4.18 1.01
N ASP A 39 27.10 -5.01 0.14
CA ASP A 39 28.29 -5.82 0.47
C ASP A 39 29.58 -5.00 0.65
N GLY A 40 29.57 -3.73 0.23
CA GLY A 40 30.69 -2.81 0.37
C GLY A 40 30.73 -2.06 1.70
N SER A 41 29.80 -2.32 2.61
CA SER A 41 29.70 -1.64 3.89
C SER A 41 30.83 -2.02 4.84
N ALA A 42 31.27 -1.06 5.66
CA ALA A 42 32.19 -1.30 6.78
C ALA A 42 31.49 -1.83 8.04
N ALA A 43 30.17 -2.04 8.00
CA ALA A 43 29.42 -2.57 9.13
C ALA A 43 29.68 -4.08 9.32
N GLU A 44 29.83 -4.50 10.58
CA GLU A 44 29.95 -5.92 10.93
C GLU A 44 28.60 -6.63 10.79
N MET A 45 28.37 -7.24 9.61
CA MET A 45 27.06 -7.81 9.25
C MET A 45 26.58 -8.91 10.19
N LYS A 46 27.51 -9.66 10.81
CA LYS A 46 27.15 -10.66 11.80
C LYS A 46 26.50 -10.01 13.03
N GLU A 47 27.07 -8.92 13.54
CA GLU A 47 26.52 -8.19 14.69
C GLU A 47 25.14 -7.62 14.35
N VAL A 48 24.99 -7.06 13.13
CA VAL A 48 23.68 -6.57 12.66
C VAL A 48 22.66 -7.70 12.63
N ALA A 49 23.01 -8.85 12.07
CA ALA A 49 22.13 -10.02 12.01
C ALA A 49 21.75 -10.52 13.41
N ASP A 50 22.70 -10.65 14.33
CA ASP A 50 22.45 -11.08 15.71
C ASP A 50 21.44 -10.16 16.41
N ARG A 51 21.57 -8.83 16.23
CA ARG A 51 20.63 -7.85 16.82
C ARG A 51 19.25 -7.90 16.18
N LEU A 52 19.15 -8.11 14.87
CA LEU A 52 17.87 -8.25 14.19
C LEU A 52 17.14 -9.53 14.61
N ASN A 53 17.87 -10.63 14.76
CA ASN A 53 17.30 -11.89 15.28
C ASN A 53 16.80 -11.73 16.71
N ALA A 54 17.57 -11.08 17.59
CA ALA A 54 17.13 -10.82 18.97
C ALA A 54 15.84 -9.96 19.04
N VAL A 55 15.65 -9.03 18.08
CA VAL A 55 14.40 -8.28 17.96
C VAL A 55 13.25 -9.19 17.51
N ALA A 56 13.50 -10.07 16.53
CA ALA A 56 12.49 -11.02 16.08
C ALA A 56 12.08 -11.99 17.20
N ASP A 57 13.05 -12.56 17.92
CA ASP A 57 12.80 -13.45 19.06
C ASP A 57 11.92 -12.74 20.12
N HIS A 58 12.23 -11.48 20.44
CA HIS A 58 11.42 -10.69 21.37
C HIS A 58 9.97 -10.50 20.89
N LEU A 59 9.77 -10.23 19.59
CA LEU A 59 8.42 -10.09 19.02
C LEU A 59 7.65 -11.41 19.08
N ASP A 60 8.29 -12.52 18.72
CA ASP A 60 7.67 -13.85 18.69
C ASP A 60 7.29 -14.34 20.09
N GLU A 61 8.14 -14.10 21.09
CA GLU A 61 7.88 -14.44 22.50
C GLU A 61 6.66 -13.70 23.09
N HIS A 62 6.35 -12.52 22.57
CA HIS A 62 5.27 -11.65 23.06
C HIS A 62 4.08 -11.57 22.10
N ALA A 63 4.11 -12.34 21.00
CA ALA A 63 3.04 -12.34 20.01
C ALA A 63 1.79 -13.06 20.55
N PRO A 64 0.58 -12.59 20.20
CA PRO A 64 -0.62 -13.38 20.40
C PRO A 64 -0.57 -14.65 19.54
N ALA A 65 -1.40 -15.63 19.88
CA ALA A 65 -1.58 -16.81 19.04
C ALA A 65 -2.04 -16.39 17.62
N MET A 66 -1.55 -17.10 16.60
CA MET A 66 -1.76 -16.71 15.21
C MET A 66 -3.22 -16.71 14.77
N ASP A 67 -4.02 -17.64 15.28
CA ASP A 67 -5.46 -17.70 15.07
C ASP A 67 -6.16 -16.47 15.66
N GLN A 68 -5.83 -16.10 16.90
CA GLN A 68 -6.32 -14.87 17.53
C GLN A 68 -5.93 -13.65 16.71
N ARG A 69 -4.67 -13.57 16.27
CA ARG A 69 -4.20 -12.44 15.47
C ARG A 69 -4.94 -12.30 14.15
N MET A 70 -5.22 -13.41 13.48
CA MET A 70 -5.98 -13.44 12.23
C MET A 70 -7.42 -12.96 12.41
N VAL A 71 -8.06 -13.28 13.55
CA VAL A 71 -9.36 -12.72 13.90
C VAL A 71 -9.24 -11.21 14.15
N ASP A 72 -8.28 -10.78 14.97
CA ASP A 72 -8.08 -9.37 15.34
C ASP A 72 -7.87 -8.47 14.11
N MET A 73 -7.05 -8.92 13.15
CA MET A 73 -6.75 -8.20 11.90
C MET A 73 -8.01 -7.87 11.07
N TRP A 74 -9.05 -8.68 11.18
CA TRP A 74 -10.29 -8.56 10.41
C TRP A 74 -11.51 -8.26 11.29
N SER A 75 -11.29 -8.08 12.60
CA SER A 75 -12.30 -7.67 13.56
C SER A 75 -12.60 -6.17 13.40
N GLY A 76 -13.89 -5.82 13.38
CA GLY A 76 -14.36 -4.45 13.18
C GLY A 76 -14.82 -4.09 11.76
N GLU A 77 -15.43 -2.91 11.65
CA GLU A 77 -15.96 -2.33 10.39
C GLU A 77 -15.02 -1.26 9.78
N GLY A 78 -13.83 -1.09 10.36
CA GLY A 78 -12.89 -0.02 10.00
C GLY A 78 -11.96 -0.34 8.83
N ILE A 79 -11.10 0.64 8.55
CA ILE A 79 -10.07 0.56 7.52
C ILE A 79 -9.01 -0.49 7.91
N THR A 80 -8.69 -1.39 6.99
CA THR A 80 -7.65 -2.42 7.21
C THR A 80 -6.28 -1.78 7.41
N ARG A 81 -5.49 -2.34 8.33
CA ARG A 81 -4.19 -1.77 8.75
C ARG A 81 -2.95 -2.59 8.35
N HIS A 82 -3.15 -3.69 7.63
CA HIS A 82 -2.15 -4.76 7.51
C HIS A 82 -1.84 -5.16 6.06
N ASP A 83 -2.50 -4.55 5.08
CA ASP A 83 -2.23 -4.81 3.67
C ASP A 83 -0.84 -4.28 3.26
N PRO A 84 -0.22 -4.82 2.20
CA PRO A 84 1.14 -4.46 1.80
C PRO A 84 1.24 -3.15 1.01
N VAL A 85 0.17 -2.33 0.94
CA VAL A 85 0.17 -1.03 0.23
C VAL A 85 -0.05 0.12 1.19
N THR A 86 -1.08 0.06 2.02
CA THR A 86 -1.53 1.14 2.91
C THR A 86 -1.30 0.82 4.38
N GLY A 87 -1.02 -0.44 4.72
CA GLY A 87 -0.98 -0.92 6.09
C GLY A 87 0.15 -0.30 6.93
N PRO A 88 -0.16 0.52 7.96
CA PRO A 88 0.87 1.06 8.84
C PRO A 88 1.60 -0.05 9.62
N GLU A 89 0.95 -1.19 9.85
CA GLU A 89 1.52 -2.35 10.56
C GLU A 89 2.34 -3.28 9.65
N ASN A 90 2.38 -3.02 8.34
CA ASN A 90 3.05 -3.88 7.37
C ASN A 90 4.35 -3.23 6.86
N THR A 91 5.49 -3.83 7.17
CA THR A 91 6.82 -3.33 6.77
C THR A 91 7.04 -3.30 5.25
N ILE A 92 6.26 -4.07 4.47
CA ILE A 92 6.31 -4.06 3.01
C ILE A 92 5.66 -2.78 2.46
N ALA A 93 4.62 -2.27 3.14
CA ALA A 93 3.85 -1.11 2.69
C ALA A 93 4.70 0.18 2.68
N PRO A 94 4.66 1.00 1.61
CA PRO A 94 5.35 2.29 1.55
C PRO A 94 5.08 3.31 2.66
N PRO A 95 3.95 3.34 3.39
CA PRO A 95 2.54 3.13 3.06
C PRO A 95 1.94 4.26 2.18
N LEU A 96 0.98 3.92 1.33
CA LEU A 96 0.21 4.88 0.53
C LEU A 96 -0.99 5.39 1.32
N HIS A 97 -1.15 6.71 1.44
CA HIS A 97 -2.34 7.32 2.01
C HIS A 97 -3.32 7.70 0.90
N LEU A 98 -4.52 7.14 0.93
CA LEU A 98 -5.58 7.41 -0.05
C LEU A 98 -6.70 8.22 0.56
N THR A 99 -7.14 9.22 -0.19
CA THR A 99 -8.29 10.07 0.12
C THR A 99 -9.37 9.91 -0.94
N GLY A 100 -10.63 9.93 -0.50
CA GLY A 100 -11.81 9.96 -1.38
C GLY A 100 -12.13 11.38 -1.82
N LYS A 101 -12.55 11.51 -3.08
CA LYS A 101 -13.04 12.76 -3.68
C LYS A 101 -14.55 12.70 -3.93
N ASP A 102 -15.17 13.88 -4.02
CA ASP A 102 -16.61 14.04 -4.24
C ASP A 102 -17.12 13.43 -5.55
N ASP A 103 -16.24 13.29 -6.54
CA ASP A 103 -16.55 12.66 -7.84
C ASP A 103 -16.51 11.12 -7.79
N GLY A 104 -16.26 10.53 -6.61
CA GLY A 104 -16.16 9.08 -6.40
C GLY A 104 -14.79 8.50 -6.76
N SER A 105 -13.83 9.33 -7.18
CA SER A 105 -12.44 8.90 -7.36
C SER A 105 -11.66 8.90 -6.04
N VAL A 106 -10.51 8.23 -6.06
CA VAL A 106 -9.54 8.22 -4.96
C VAL A 106 -8.18 8.69 -5.45
N GLU A 107 -7.43 9.32 -4.57
CA GLU A 107 -6.07 9.79 -4.84
C GLU A 107 -5.17 9.63 -3.62
N GLY A 108 -3.92 9.29 -3.87
CA GLY A 108 -2.87 9.31 -2.87
C GLY A 108 -1.53 9.70 -3.46
N VAL A 109 -0.63 10.16 -2.59
CA VAL A 109 0.75 10.51 -2.96
C VAL A 109 1.72 9.65 -2.17
N VAL A 110 2.72 9.12 -2.85
CA VAL A 110 3.78 8.30 -2.25
C VAL A 110 5.12 8.61 -2.87
N ALA A 111 6.20 8.53 -2.09
CA ALA A 111 7.57 8.55 -2.60
C ALA A 111 8.21 7.18 -2.30
N LEU A 112 8.62 6.48 -3.35
CA LEU A 112 9.19 5.13 -3.23
C LEU A 112 10.72 5.18 -3.19
N GLY A 113 11.30 4.45 -2.24
CA GLY A 113 12.75 4.30 -2.07
C GLY A 113 13.35 3.05 -2.71
N LEU A 114 14.63 2.80 -2.43
CA LEU A 114 15.40 1.65 -2.95
C LEU A 114 14.73 0.27 -2.80
N PRO A 115 14.00 -0.05 -1.71
CA PRO A 115 13.34 -1.36 -1.58
C PRO A 115 12.36 -1.70 -2.71
N TYR A 116 11.86 -0.69 -3.42
CA TYR A 116 10.88 -0.84 -4.50
C TYR A 116 11.50 -0.77 -5.89
N GLN A 117 12.83 -0.78 -5.97
CA GLN A 117 13.57 -0.67 -7.21
C GLN A 117 13.42 -1.91 -8.10
N GLY A 118 13.24 -1.69 -9.39
CA GLY A 118 13.42 -2.71 -10.42
C GLY A 118 14.55 -2.30 -11.36
N PRO A 119 14.25 -1.55 -12.45
CA PRO A 119 15.30 -0.93 -13.24
C PRO A 119 16.10 0.10 -12.42
N PRO A 120 17.36 0.39 -12.78
CA PRO A 120 18.16 1.39 -12.08
C PRO A 120 17.42 2.74 -11.96
N GLY A 121 17.25 3.22 -10.73
CA GLY A 121 16.56 4.48 -10.42
C GLY A 121 15.04 4.49 -10.59
N HIS A 122 14.41 3.35 -10.91
CA HIS A 122 12.98 3.29 -11.22
C HIS A 122 12.25 2.19 -10.44
N VAL A 123 10.97 2.43 -10.20
CA VAL A 123 10.06 1.50 -9.52
C VAL A 123 9.95 0.22 -10.34
N HIS A 124 10.01 -0.92 -9.68
CA HIS A 124 9.75 -2.21 -10.31
C HIS A 124 8.30 -2.26 -10.82
N GLY A 125 8.08 -2.73 -12.06
CA GLY A 125 6.73 -2.75 -12.64
C GLY A 125 5.70 -3.51 -11.78
N GLY A 126 6.12 -4.59 -11.14
CA GLY A 126 5.29 -5.33 -10.18
C GLY A 126 4.87 -4.53 -8.93
N ILE A 127 5.67 -3.54 -8.49
CA ILE A 127 5.26 -2.63 -7.41
C ILE A 127 4.21 -1.64 -7.92
N SER A 128 4.38 -1.12 -9.13
CA SER A 128 3.33 -0.31 -9.77
C SER A 128 2.02 -1.07 -9.92
N ALA A 129 2.09 -2.36 -10.28
CA ALA A 129 0.92 -3.24 -10.36
C ALA A 129 0.24 -3.43 -9.00
N LEU A 130 1.03 -3.69 -7.95
CA LEU A 130 0.55 -3.82 -6.57
C LEU A 130 -0.17 -2.55 -6.09
N LEU A 131 0.44 -1.37 -6.29
CA LEU A 131 -0.16 -0.10 -5.88
C LEU A 131 -1.49 0.16 -6.59
N LEU A 132 -1.54 -0.13 -7.90
CA LEU A 132 -2.75 0.06 -8.70
C LEU A 132 -3.85 -0.92 -8.29
N ASP A 133 -3.58 -2.22 -8.17
CA ASP A 133 -4.57 -3.22 -7.73
C ASP A 133 -5.27 -2.80 -6.43
N HIS A 134 -4.49 -2.44 -5.41
CA HIS A 134 -5.01 -2.01 -4.13
C HIS A 134 -5.81 -0.71 -4.24
N THR A 135 -5.30 0.28 -4.97
CA THR A 135 -5.98 1.57 -5.17
C THR A 135 -7.33 1.39 -5.88
N LEU A 136 -7.41 0.49 -6.88
CA LEU A 136 -8.69 0.17 -7.55
C LEU A 136 -9.67 -0.52 -6.60
N GLY A 137 -9.19 -1.39 -5.71
CA GLY A 137 -10.01 -2.00 -4.66
C GLY A 137 -10.60 -0.94 -3.70
N VAL A 138 -9.78 0.01 -3.26
CA VAL A 138 -10.20 1.14 -2.41
C VAL A 138 -11.18 2.06 -3.15
N ALA A 139 -10.92 2.36 -4.42
CA ALA A 139 -11.82 3.17 -5.26
C ALA A 139 -13.20 2.53 -5.40
N ASN A 140 -13.25 1.22 -5.58
CA ASN A 140 -14.52 0.49 -5.61
C ASN A 140 -15.26 0.65 -4.29
N HIS A 141 -14.58 0.36 -3.17
CA HIS A 141 -15.19 0.46 -1.85
C HIS A 141 -15.73 1.87 -1.58
N TRP A 142 -14.97 2.90 -1.93
CA TRP A 142 -15.39 4.31 -1.84
C TRP A 142 -16.64 4.61 -2.66
N ALA A 143 -16.73 4.08 -3.87
CA ALA A 143 -17.92 4.18 -4.72
C ALA A 143 -19.10 3.30 -4.27
N GLY A 144 -18.99 2.60 -3.12
CA GLY A 144 -20.09 1.86 -2.50
C GLY A 144 -20.26 0.41 -2.98
N GLN A 145 -19.29 -0.15 -3.70
CA GLN A 145 -19.29 -1.57 -4.10
C GLN A 145 -17.92 -2.20 -3.81
N SER A 146 -17.84 -3.48 -3.48
CA SER A 146 -16.54 -4.13 -3.35
C SER A 146 -16.56 -5.52 -3.95
N GLY A 147 -15.39 -6.02 -4.32
CA GLY A 147 -15.26 -7.30 -4.99
C GLY A 147 -13.82 -7.77 -5.05
N MET A 148 -13.63 -9.02 -5.42
CA MET A 148 -12.31 -9.61 -5.64
C MET A 148 -11.81 -9.25 -7.03
N THR A 149 -10.52 -8.95 -7.16
CA THR A 149 -9.85 -8.79 -8.46
C THR A 149 -10.06 -10.05 -9.31
N ALA A 150 -10.52 -9.86 -10.54
CA ALA A 150 -10.72 -10.93 -11.52
C ALA A 150 -9.73 -10.80 -12.68
N GLU A 151 -9.48 -9.56 -13.12
CA GLU A 151 -8.48 -9.23 -14.13
C GLU A 151 -7.89 -7.85 -13.82
N LEU A 152 -6.59 -7.70 -14.06
CA LEU A 152 -5.89 -6.43 -13.99
C LEU A 152 -5.02 -6.27 -15.24
N THR A 153 -5.37 -5.32 -16.10
CA THR A 153 -4.63 -5.00 -17.31
C THR A 153 -3.81 -3.73 -17.10
N LEU A 154 -2.48 -3.83 -17.20
CA LEU A 154 -1.57 -2.71 -17.03
C LEU A 154 -0.92 -2.27 -18.34
N ARG A 155 -0.67 -0.97 -18.47
CA ARG A 155 0.12 -0.37 -19.55
C ARG A 155 1.21 0.51 -18.95
N TYR A 156 2.46 0.20 -19.27
CA TYR A 156 3.64 0.95 -18.82
C TYR A 156 4.05 1.93 -19.91
N HIS A 157 3.71 3.21 -19.72
CA HIS A 157 3.89 4.27 -20.70
C HIS A 157 5.25 4.95 -20.57
N ARG A 158 5.71 5.15 -19.32
CA ARG A 158 6.98 5.82 -19.01
C ARG A 158 7.65 5.17 -17.80
N PRO A 159 8.98 5.30 -17.68
CA PRO A 159 9.68 4.92 -16.45
C PRO A 159 9.04 5.63 -15.24
N THR A 160 8.84 4.88 -14.16
CA THR A 160 8.29 5.43 -12.91
C THR A 160 9.47 5.71 -11.98
N PRO A 161 9.81 6.98 -11.68
CA PRO A 161 11.02 7.31 -10.92
C PRO A 161 10.90 6.90 -9.44
N LEU A 162 12.03 6.52 -8.84
CA LEU A 162 12.19 6.46 -7.39
C LEU A 162 12.51 7.87 -6.83
N PHE A 163 12.37 8.02 -5.52
CA PHE A 163 12.77 9.22 -4.75
C PHE A 163 12.02 10.51 -5.12
N GLU A 164 10.92 10.38 -5.86
CA GLU A 164 10.05 11.48 -6.28
C GLU A 164 8.61 11.19 -5.88
N GLN A 165 7.80 12.25 -5.80
CA GLN A 165 6.37 12.09 -5.53
C GLN A 165 5.66 11.47 -6.73
N LEU A 166 4.97 10.37 -6.47
CA LEU A 166 4.08 9.68 -7.40
C LEU A 166 2.65 9.91 -6.93
N THR A 167 1.78 10.33 -7.84
CA THR A 167 0.34 10.39 -7.57
C THR A 167 -0.31 9.13 -8.11
N VAL A 168 -1.03 8.41 -7.24
CA VAL A 168 -1.77 7.19 -7.57
C VAL A 168 -3.26 7.49 -7.49
N THR A 169 -3.99 7.19 -8.55
CA THR A 169 -5.44 7.45 -8.63
C THR A 169 -6.22 6.21 -9.02
N GLY A 170 -7.50 6.17 -8.63
CA GLY A 170 -8.44 5.13 -9.04
C GLY A 170 -9.87 5.65 -9.06
N GLU A 171 -10.70 5.09 -9.93
CA GLU A 171 -12.14 5.41 -10.01
C GLU A 171 -12.94 4.23 -10.55
N GLN A 172 -14.13 4.01 -9.97
CA GLN A 172 -15.08 3.03 -10.47
C GLN A 172 -15.79 3.60 -11.71
N ILE A 173 -15.79 2.85 -12.80
CA ILE A 173 -16.31 3.29 -14.10
C ILE A 173 -17.71 2.74 -14.37
N ALA A 174 -17.96 1.48 -14.03
CA ALA A 174 -19.25 0.86 -14.30
C ALA A 174 -19.49 -0.37 -13.43
N VAL A 175 -20.76 -0.65 -13.15
CA VAL A 175 -21.23 -1.87 -12.50
C VAL A 175 -22.27 -2.54 -13.41
N ASP A 176 -22.04 -3.81 -13.72
CA ASP A 176 -22.94 -4.66 -14.52
C ASP A 176 -23.17 -5.98 -13.77
N GLY A 177 -24.29 -6.03 -13.04
CA GLY A 177 -24.60 -7.12 -12.12
C GLY A 177 -23.50 -7.29 -11.07
N ARG A 178 -22.75 -8.40 -11.15
CA ARG A 178 -21.63 -8.68 -10.23
C ARG A 178 -20.28 -8.16 -10.73
N LYS A 179 -20.20 -7.63 -11.94
CA LYS A 179 -18.95 -7.15 -12.55
C LYS A 179 -18.78 -5.67 -12.25
N ILE A 180 -17.67 -5.31 -11.63
CA ILE A 180 -17.28 -3.93 -11.33
C ILE A 180 -16.06 -3.61 -12.19
N ARG A 181 -16.12 -2.52 -12.95
CA ARG A 181 -15.00 -2.04 -13.77
C ARG A 181 -14.44 -0.78 -13.16
N THR A 182 -13.12 -0.71 -13.09
CA THR A 182 -12.39 0.36 -12.40
C THR A 182 -11.17 0.71 -13.25
N ARG A 183 -10.72 1.96 -13.22
CA ARG A 183 -9.46 2.35 -13.85
C ARG A 183 -8.63 3.22 -12.92
N GLY A 184 -7.34 3.30 -13.17
CA GLY A 184 -6.44 4.10 -12.36
C GLY A 184 -5.11 4.35 -13.04
N ALA A 185 -4.29 5.21 -12.43
CA ALA A 185 -2.99 5.56 -12.96
C ALA A 185 -1.98 5.90 -11.87
N ILE A 186 -0.70 5.71 -12.19
CA ILE A 186 0.43 6.30 -11.50
C ILE A 186 0.99 7.40 -12.39
N THR A 187 1.08 8.61 -11.86
CA THR A 187 1.69 9.75 -12.53
C THR A 187 2.91 10.23 -11.77
N ALA A 188 3.91 10.70 -12.53
CA ALA A 188 5.07 11.40 -12.00
C ALA A 188 5.23 12.71 -12.78
N ARG A 189 5.41 13.82 -12.07
CA ARG A 189 5.57 15.16 -12.68
C ARG A 189 4.41 15.53 -13.63
N GLY A 190 3.20 15.08 -13.32
CA GLY A 190 2.00 15.32 -14.13
C GLY A 190 1.85 14.42 -15.37
N GLU A 191 2.79 13.52 -15.63
CA GLU A 191 2.76 12.60 -16.77
C GLU A 191 2.41 11.18 -16.32
N VAL A 192 1.59 10.49 -17.10
CA VAL A 192 1.23 9.09 -16.83
C VAL A 192 2.45 8.19 -17.04
N CYS A 193 2.82 7.45 -16.00
CA CYS A 193 3.83 6.39 -16.04
C CYS A 193 3.19 5.03 -16.27
N VAL A 194 2.15 4.69 -15.52
CA VAL A 194 1.44 3.41 -15.60
C VAL A 194 -0.06 3.67 -15.53
N SER A 195 -0.85 3.00 -16.37
CA SER A 195 -2.31 2.97 -16.26
C SER A 195 -2.81 1.55 -16.05
N ALA A 196 -3.93 1.39 -15.35
CA ALA A 196 -4.59 0.12 -15.14
C ALA A 196 -6.09 0.18 -15.47
N ASP A 197 -6.58 -0.88 -16.09
CA ASP A 197 -7.98 -1.24 -16.18
C ASP A 197 -8.21 -2.52 -15.36
N GLY A 198 -9.14 -2.47 -14.40
CA GLY A 198 -9.46 -3.58 -13.51
C GLY A 198 -10.88 -4.08 -13.70
N LEU A 199 -11.04 -5.41 -13.63
CA LEU A 199 -12.32 -6.09 -13.49
C LEU A 199 -12.37 -6.78 -12.14
N PHE A 200 -13.41 -6.50 -11.38
CA PHE A 200 -13.68 -7.10 -10.07
C PHE A 200 -15.02 -7.83 -10.08
N ILE A 201 -15.14 -8.88 -9.27
CA ILE A 201 -16.41 -9.59 -9.04
C ILE A 201 -16.88 -9.34 -7.62
N ALA A 202 -18.12 -8.84 -7.48
CA ALA A 202 -18.83 -8.63 -6.22
C ALA A 202 -19.04 -9.96 -5.47
N LYS A 203 -17.98 -10.40 -4.81
CA LYS A 203 -17.84 -11.61 -4.00
C LYS A 203 -16.88 -11.27 -2.87
N HIS A 204 -17.15 -11.80 -1.68
CA HIS A 204 -16.27 -11.63 -0.53
C HIS A 204 -15.78 -12.98 -0.03
N LEU A 205 -14.54 -12.99 0.45
CA LEU A 205 -14.03 -14.13 1.20
C LEU A 205 -14.60 -14.10 2.62
N PRO A 206 -14.89 -15.27 3.22
CA PRO A 206 -15.28 -15.31 4.62
C PRO A 206 -14.14 -14.78 5.49
N ARG A 207 -14.47 -13.89 6.44
CA ARG A 207 -13.52 -13.44 7.46
C ARG A 207 -13.31 -14.53 8.52
N PRO A 208 -12.10 -14.66 9.10
CA PRO A 208 -11.87 -15.49 10.28
C PRO A 208 -12.82 -15.12 11.42
N ARG A 209 -13.16 -16.10 12.26
CA ARG A 209 -14.03 -15.94 13.43
C ARG A 209 -13.42 -16.61 14.64
#